data_AF-A0A525VMC2-F1
#
_entry.id   AF-A0A525VMC2-F1
#
_cell.length_a   1.000
_cell.length_b   1.000
_cell.length_c   1.000
_cell.angle_alpha   90.00
_cell.angle_beta   90.00
_cell.angle_gamma   90.00
#
_symmetry.space_group_name_H-M   'P 1'
#
loop_
_entity.id
_entity.type
_entity.pdbx_description
1 polymer ?
#
loop_
_entity_poly.entity_id
_entity_poly.type
_entity_poly.pdbx_seq_one_letter_code
_entity_poly.pdbx_strand_id
1 'polypeptide(L)'
;MKLASETTAGLWVPLAPSLDTLLARLDILSSEPRMAGQRQIALGLALQPYLEGGAGALLSPLPQEKELADLILYADFYPQDGQLTLIEQLRDVITEHIPQEERAWLDPLKHSYLDLAEFLSVDEPTQRLVFRSIGNGRIYHVPDGVFRKDLQPGLVLLTRLIREPGDVEWERSVIAGAAIVLSNEDGKGLLNATLDYRRQVEISAGSFELGDWPEFAKRYGHALMWTFARMRFAALVDAVNSIHYVAEGGQPLLYALALYDHSQYEYMADRLAGLEGFEREAAASPPSGITTSKDAQHFVQRGTSGSFESAVVSRLILTATQLWAECDSRERLDTVKHKLAATFGFSLHFRGETYRPPPRQLKESELAIEEPLTLTISAEEDRALLHGFLETLYLEWAERACPALGNHMPRHVAMSAAGREQVAAVIADMERYDPGVRRVGRASFDYNKLRAHVGLD
;
A
#
# COMPACT_ATOMS: atom_id res chain seq x y z
N MET A 1 -9.43 -0.65 3.21
CA MET A 1 -9.10 0.64 2.56
C MET A 1 -9.27 1.87 3.46
N LYS A 2 -10.22 1.89 4.42
CA LYS A 2 -10.53 3.08 5.25
C LYS A 2 -9.33 3.73 5.95
N LEU A 3 -8.41 2.94 6.51
CA LEU A 3 -7.21 3.47 7.19
C LEU A 3 -6.19 4.14 6.25
N ALA A 4 -6.19 3.77 4.96
CA ALA A 4 -5.34 4.37 3.95
C ALA A 4 -5.92 5.69 3.40
N SER A 5 -7.22 5.95 3.62
CA SER A 5 -7.91 7.14 3.14
C SER A 5 -7.62 8.37 4.02
N GLU A 6 -7.42 9.53 3.39
CA GLU A 6 -7.24 10.81 4.10
C GLU A 6 -8.57 11.41 4.59
N THR A 7 -9.70 11.00 4.02
CA THR A 7 -11.03 11.61 4.29
C THR A 7 -11.80 10.97 5.43
N THR A 8 -11.43 9.77 5.88
CA THR A 8 -12.36 8.91 6.66
C THR A 8 -11.95 8.64 8.10
N ALA A 9 -10.84 9.22 8.58
CA ALA A 9 -10.22 8.81 9.84
C ALA A 9 -10.29 9.85 10.98
N GLY A 10 -10.72 11.10 10.73
CA GLY A 10 -10.54 12.19 11.69
C GLY A 10 -11.82 12.86 12.16
N LEU A 11 -11.85 13.22 13.45
CA LEU A 11 -12.92 13.97 14.11
C LEU A 11 -12.31 15.17 14.84
N TRP A 12 -12.92 16.34 14.70
CA TRP A 12 -12.59 17.52 15.52
C TRP A 12 -13.69 17.78 16.53
N VAL A 13 -13.29 17.88 17.79
CA VAL A 13 -14.14 18.15 18.93
C VAL A 13 -13.91 19.59 19.40
N PRO A 14 -14.95 20.43 19.50
CA PRO A 14 -14.80 21.78 20.03
C PRO A 14 -14.21 21.77 21.45
N LEU A 15 -13.17 22.56 21.66
CA LEU A 15 -12.51 22.73 22.95
C LEU A 15 -13.29 23.68 23.86
N ALA A 16 -13.17 23.48 25.18
CA ALA A 16 -13.58 24.50 26.13
C ALA A 16 -12.74 25.78 25.91
N PRO A 17 -13.33 27.00 25.90
CA PRO A 17 -12.61 28.22 25.53
C PRO A 17 -11.31 28.48 26.31
N SER A 18 -11.31 28.17 27.61
CA SER A 18 -10.12 28.31 28.46
C SER A 18 -9.04 27.27 28.16
N LEU A 19 -9.43 26.06 27.74
CA LEU A 19 -8.49 25.02 27.32
C LEU A 19 -7.90 25.35 25.95
N ASP A 20 -8.73 25.82 25.02
CA ASP A 20 -8.30 26.29 23.70
C ASP A 20 -7.24 27.39 23.81
N THR A 21 -7.51 28.40 24.66
CA THR A 21 -6.57 29.49 24.93
C THR A 21 -5.26 28.98 25.54
N LEU A 22 -5.33 28.02 26.46
CA LEU A 22 -4.15 27.39 27.06
C LEU A 22 -3.32 26.64 26.00
N LEU A 23 -3.94 25.84 25.15
CA LEU A 23 -3.26 25.11 24.08
C LEU A 23 -2.62 26.07 23.07
N ALA A 24 -3.31 27.14 22.70
CA ALA A 24 -2.75 28.19 21.84
C ALA A 24 -1.51 28.85 22.45
N ARG A 25 -1.50 29.11 23.76
CA ARG A 25 -0.29 29.63 24.45
C ARG A 25 0.87 28.64 24.43
N LEU A 26 0.60 27.36 24.66
CA LEU A 26 1.61 26.30 24.57
C LEU A 26 2.17 26.22 23.14
N ASP A 27 1.31 26.34 22.12
CA ASP A 27 1.76 26.32 20.73
C ASP A 27 2.70 27.49 20.41
N ILE A 28 2.33 28.71 20.80
CA ILE A 28 3.17 29.91 20.66
C ILE A 28 4.52 29.71 21.37
N LEU A 29 4.50 29.24 22.62
CA LEU A 29 5.71 28.97 23.40
C LEU A 29 6.61 27.93 22.72
N SER A 30 6.02 26.86 22.19
CA SER A 30 6.76 25.79 21.50
C SER A 30 7.38 26.24 20.17
N SER A 31 6.85 27.32 19.60
CA SER A 31 7.33 27.93 18.36
C SER A 31 8.45 28.96 18.58
N GLU A 32 8.81 29.27 19.83
CA GLU A 32 9.93 30.15 20.12
C GLU A 32 11.27 29.53 19.64
N PRO A 33 12.23 30.34 19.14
CA PRO A 33 13.50 29.83 18.62
C PRO A 33 14.27 28.94 19.60
N ARG A 34 14.17 29.21 20.90
CA ARG A 34 14.81 28.39 21.95
C ARG A 34 14.18 26.99 22.11
N MET A 35 12.91 26.83 21.73
CA MET A 35 12.18 25.57 21.78
C MET A 35 12.24 24.78 20.47
N ALA A 36 12.71 25.39 19.38
CA ALA A 36 12.70 24.78 18.05
C ALA A 36 13.34 23.38 18.00
N GLY A 37 14.49 23.20 18.67
CA GLY A 37 15.16 21.89 18.74
C GLY A 37 14.34 20.84 19.49
N GLN A 38 13.74 21.20 20.64
CA GLN A 38 12.89 20.29 21.41
C GLN A 38 11.60 19.94 20.66
N ARG A 39 10.95 20.94 20.04
CA ARG A 39 9.79 20.73 19.18
C ARG A 39 10.11 19.78 18.04
N GLN A 40 11.24 19.97 17.35
CA GLN A 40 11.68 19.07 16.28
C GLN A 40 11.91 17.64 16.77
N ILE A 41 12.56 17.45 17.92
CA ILE A 41 12.80 16.12 18.49
C ILE A 41 11.49 15.45 18.90
N ALA A 42 10.59 16.18 19.58
CA ALA A 42 9.31 15.65 20.04
C ALA A 42 8.40 15.23 18.89
N LEU A 43 8.24 16.10 17.88
CA LEU A 43 7.46 15.78 16.69
C LEU A 43 8.13 14.69 15.84
N GLY A 44 9.46 14.72 15.77
CA GLY A 44 10.27 13.68 15.13
C GLY A 44 10.04 12.30 15.76
N LEU A 45 9.94 12.25 17.09
CA LEU A 45 9.58 11.05 17.83
C LEU A 45 8.13 10.66 17.56
N ALA A 46 7.14 11.55 17.75
CA ALA A 46 5.72 11.22 17.62
C ALA A 46 5.32 10.75 16.21
N LEU A 47 5.93 11.34 15.18
CA LEU A 47 5.65 11.08 13.76
C LEU A 47 6.75 10.26 13.07
N GLN A 48 7.62 9.60 13.84
CA GLN A 48 8.77 8.84 13.33
C GLN A 48 8.46 7.94 12.11
N PRO A 49 7.36 7.17 12.05
CA PRO A 49 7.09 6.28 10.90
C PRO A 49 6.88 7.00 9.57
N TYR A 50 6.53 8.29 9.59
CA TYR A 50 6.40 9.11 8.39
C TYR A 50 7.73 9.77 7.98
N LEU A 51 8.70 9.82 8.90
CA LEU A 51 10.00 10.46 8.68
C LEU A 51 11.09 9.44 8.35
N GLU A 52 10.98 8.22 8.87
CA GLU A 52 11.96 7.15 8.70
C GLU A 52 11.57 6.15 7.60
N GLY A 53 12.53 5.84 6.73
CA GLY A 53 12.43 4.81 5.69
C GLY A 53 11.90 5.31 4.34
N GLY A 54 12.07 4.50 3.29
CA GLY A 54 11.53 4.80 1.95
C GLY A 54 10.00 4.86 1.90
N ALA A 55 9.33 4.36 2.93
CA ALA A 55 7.87 4.40 3.09
C ALA A 55 7.33 5.76 3.55
N GLY A 56 8.14 6.61 4.20
CA GLY A 56 7.74 7.97 4.58
C GLY A 56 7.37 8.87 3.39
N ALA A 57 7.76 8.48 2.18
CA ALA A 57 7.35 9.13 0.94
C ALA A 57 5.96 8.71 0.43
N LEU A 58 5.36 7.64 0.98
CA LEU A 58 4.12 7.05 0.46
C LEU A 58 2.85 7.67 1.09
N LEU A 59 2.92 8.08 2.36
CA LEU A 59 1.80 8.70 3.08
C LEU A 59 2.30 9.88 3.91
N SER A 60 1.50 10.94 3.94
CA SER A 60 1.67 12.03 4.90
C SER A 60 0.86 11.76 6.18
N PRO A 61 1.30 12.27 7.35
CA PRO A 61 0.49 12.25 8.56
C PRO A 61 -0.81 13.02 8.34
N LEU A 62 -1.93 12.49 8.85
CA LEU A 62 -3.22 13.18 8.84
C LEU A 62 -3.14 14.48 9.67
N PRO A 63 -4.02 15.47 9.42
CA PRO A 63 -4.14 16.66 10.27
C PRO A 63 -4.33 16.30 11.75
N GLN A 64 -5.18 15.33 12.05
CA GLN A 64 -5.44 14.89 13.43
C GLN A 64 -4.22 14.20 14.04
N GLU A 65 -3.42 13.47 13.25
CA GLU A 65 -2.18 12.89 13.77
C GLU A 65 -1.16 13.96 14.15
N LYS A 66 -1.10 15.05 13.39
CA LYS A 66 -0.25 16.21 13.70
C LYS A 66 -0.71 16.90 14.98
N GLU A 67 -2.01 17.14 15.13
CA GLU A 67 -2.56 17.74 16.36
C GLU A 67 -2.35 16.83 17.59
N LEU A 68 -2.52 15.51 17.45
CA LEU A 68 -2.20 14.56 18.52
C LEU A 68 -0.69 14.55 18.84
N ALA A 69 0.19 14.71 17.84
CA ALA A 69 1.62 14.83 18.06
C ALA A 69 2.01 16.15 18.76
N ASP A 70 1.34 17.25 18.46
CA ASP A 70 1.49 18.52 19.19
C ASP A 70 1.09 18.35 20.66
N LEU A 71 0.00 17.64 20.93
CA LEU A 71 -0.41 17.30 22.30
C LEU A 71 0.68 16.48 23.04
N ILE A 72 1.32 15.51 22.38
CA ILE A 72 2.46 14.77 22.98
C ILE A 72 3.58 15.74 23.36
N LEU A 73 3.96 16.66 22.47
CA LEU A 73 4.95 17.69 22.75
C LEU A 73 4.55 18.53 23.98
N TYR A 74 3.28 18.92 24.09
CA TYR A 74 2.83 19.80 25.16
C TYR A 74 2.84 19.15 26.54
N ALA A 75 2.52 17.86 26.66
CA ALA A 75 2.28 17.24 27.97
C ALA A 75 3.04 15.94 28.26
N ASP A 76 3.64 15.28 27.27
CA ASP A 76 4.32 13.97 27.44
C ASP A 76 5.82 14.03 27.16
N PHE A 77 6.28 15.03 26.40
CA PHE A 77 7.68 15.13 26.03
C PHE A 77 8.54 15.64 27.20
N TYR A 78 9.50 14.81 27.62
CA TYR A 78 10.50 15.14 28.63
C TYR A 78 11.86 15.42 27.95
N PRO A 79 12.35 16.67 27.98
CA PRO A 79 13.65 17.01 27.42
C PRO A 79 14.79 16.23 28.11
N GLN A 80 15.69 15.64 27.31
CA GLN A 80 16.86 14.91 27.82
C GLN A 80 18.01 15.82 28.25
N ASP A 81 17.94 17.10 27.90
CA ASP A 81 18.94 18.14 28.22
C ASP A 81 18.75 18.75 29.62
N GLY A 82 17.81 18.22 30.41
CA GLY A 82 17.50 18.68 31.77
C GLY A 82 16.65 19.94 31.82
N GLN A 83 16.13 20.43 30.69
CA GLN A 83 15.17 21.52 30.68
C GLN A 83 13.78 21.09 31.18
N LEU A 84 13.03 22.06 31.68
CA LEU A 84 11.63 21.86 32.08
C LEU A 84 10.77 21.51 30.86
N THR A 85 9.76 20.68 31.06
CA THR A 85 8.74 20.41 30.02
C THR A 85 8.01 21.70 29.63
N LEU A 86 7.41 21.74 28.44
CA LEU A 86 6.72 22.93 27.95
C LEU A 86 5.65 23.45 28.93
N ILE A 87 4.87 22.53 29.49
CA ILE A 87 3.83 22.85 30.48
C ILE A 87 4.40 23.35 31.81
N GLU A 88 5.58 22.85 32.22
CA GLU A 88 6.28 23.34 33.40
C GLU A 88 6.91 24.72 33.16
N GLN A 89 7.42 24.98 31.97
CA GLN A 89 7.90 26.31 31.60
C GLN A 89 6.78 27.35 31.65
N LEU A 90 5.61 27.01 31.10
CA LEU A 90 4.44 27.89 31.17
C LEU A 90 3.98 28.13 32.62
N ARG A 91 4.02 27.09 33.47
CA ARG A 91 3.59 27.19 34.88
C ARG A 91 4.58 27.94 35.77
N ASP A 92 5.88 27.68 35.60
CA ASP A 92 6.92 28.02 36.59
C ASP A 92 7.88 29.13 36.15
N VAL A 93 7.98 29.39 34.84
CA VAL A 93 8.97 30.34 34.27
C VAL A 93 8.30 31.57 33.66
N ILE A 94 7.14 31.42 33.03
CA ILE A 94 6.45 32.55 32.39
C ILE A 94 5.88 33.49 33.45
N THR A 95 6.32 34.74 33.42
CA THR A 95 5.91 35.82 34.33
C THR A 95 4.60 36.50 33.90
N GLU A 96 4.10 36.19 32.71
CA GLU A 96 2.81 36.66 32.22
C GLU A 96 1.67 36.11 33.09
N HIS A 97 0.67 36.95 33.36
CA HIS A 97 -0.48 36.53 34.15
C HIS A 97 -1.34 35.53 33.36
N ILE A 98 -1.32 34.27 33.79
CA ILE A 98 -2.23 33.23 33.29
C ILE A 98 -3.56 33.35 34.05
N PRO A 99 -4.69 33.60 33.37
CA PRO A 99 -6.01 33.63 34.00
C PRO A 99 -6.30 32.37 34.80
N GLN A 100 -7.04 32.51 35.91
CA GLN A 100 -7.33 31.38 36.81
C GLN A 100 -8.06 30.23 36.09
N GLU A 101 -8.90 30.56 35.12
CA GLU A 101 -9.63 29.59 34.28
C GLU A 101 -8.67 28.74 33.45
N GLU A 102 -7.65 29.34 32.82
CA GLU A 102 -6.59 28.62 32.09
C GLU A 102 -5.70 27.82 33.04
N ARG A 103 -5.31 28.42 34.18
CA ARG A 103 -4.45 27.79 35.19
C ARG A 103 -5.05 26.50 35.75
N ALA A 104 -6.38 26.43 35.84
CA ALA A 104 -7.10 25.26 36.31
C ALA A 104 -6.91 24.02 35.39
N TRP A 105 -6.52 24.22 34.13
CA TRP A 105 -6.29 23.15 33.15
C TRP A 105 -4.85 22.63 33.10
N LEU A 106 -3.87 23.36 33.63
CA LEU A 106 -2.45 22.96 33.57
C LEU A 106 -2.20 21.59 34.21
N ASP A 107 -2.76 21.36 35.40
CA ASP A 107 -2.59 20.10 36.12
C ASP A 107 -3.35 18.93 35.45
N PRO A 108 -4.64 19.07 35.08
CA PRO A 108 -5.33 18.06 34.29
C PRO A 108 -4.64 17.73 32.95
N LEU A 109 -4.15 18.73 32.22
CA LEU A 109 -3.46 18.53 30.95
C LEU A 109 -2.14 17.77 31.18
N LYS A 110 -1.34 18.18 32.19
CA LYS A 110 -0.09 17.50 32.55
C LYS A 110 -0.29 16.01 32.86
N HIS A 111 -1.40 15.64 33.50
CA HIS A 111 -1.67 14.25 33.89
C HIS A 111 -2.52 13.47 32.89
N SER A 112 -2.94 14.11 31.79
CA SER A 112 -3.65 13.44 30.69
C SER A 112 -2.69 12.64 29.79
N TYR A 113 -3.24 11.68 29.06
CA TYR A 113 -2.51 10.80 28.15
C TYR A 113 -3.36 10.46 26.92
N LEU A 114 -2.74 9.92 25.88
CA LEU A 114 -3.44 9.37 24.72
C LEU A 114 -4.05 8.02 25.07
N ASP A 115 -5.31 7.81 24.69
CA ASP A 115 -6.05 6.58 24.99
C ASP A 115 -6.88 6.14 23.78
N LEU A 116 -7.35 4.89 23.85
CA LEU A 116 -8.32 4.32 22.92
C LEU A 116 -9.66 4.23 23.64
N ALA A 117 -10.61 5.07 23.27
CA ALA A 117 -11.88 5.22 23.96
C ALA A 117 -13.05 4.76 23.07
N GLU A 118 -13.69 3.65 23.46
CA GLU A 118 -14.89 3.13 22.80
C GLU A 118 -16.11 3.95 23.20
N PHE A 119 -16.86 4.46 22.23
CA PHE A 119 -18.14 5.12 22.47
C PHE A 119 -19.22 4.07 22.80
N LEU A 120 -19.87 4.22 23.96
CA LEU A 120 -20.88 3.27 24.44
C LEU A 120 -22.30 3.78 24.22
N SER A 121 -22.61 4.96 24.76
CA SER A 121 -23.97 5.49 24.80
C SER A 121 -23.99 6.98 25.12
N VAL A 122 -25.20 7.55 25.10
CA VAL A 122 -25.45 8.91 25.57
C VAL A 122 -26.19 8.82 26.90
N ASP A 123 -25.69 9.54 27.89
CA ASP A 123 -26.35 9.76 29.17
C ASP A 123 -27.30 10.95 29.04
N GLU A 124 -28.55 10.67 28.64
CA GLU A 124 -29.58 11.68 28.38
C GLU A 124 -29.83 12.66 29.55
N PRO A 125 -29.85 12.22 30.83
CA PRO A 125 -29.97 13.13 31.98
C PRO A 125 -28.88 14.20 32.08
N THR A 126 -27.63 13.85 31.75
CA THR A 126 -26.49 14.78 31.90
C THR A 126 -26.05 15.39 30.58
N GLN A 127 -26.65 14.99 29.46
CA GLN A 127 -26.27 15.38 28.10
C GLN A 127 -24.76 15.15 27.86
N ARG A 128 -24.29 13.96 28.27
CA ARG A 128 -22.90 13.54 28.11
C ARG A 128 -22.78 12.23 27.35
N LEU A 129 -21.72 12.13 26.57
CA LEU A 129 -21.31 10.93 25.88
C LEU A 129 -20.50 10.04 26.83
N VAL A 130 -20.85 8.76 26.88
CA VAL A 130 -20.18 7.76 27.71
C VAL A 130 -19.17 7.01 26.86
N PHE A 131 -17.90 7.11 27.24
CA PHE A 131 -16.81 6.39 26.63
C PHE A 131 -16.17 5.41 27.62
N ARG A 132 -15.59 4.34 27.10
CA ARG A 132 -14.79 3.38 27.88
C ARG A 132 -13.41 3.23 27.28
N SER A 133 -12.37 3.43 28.08
CA SER A 133 -11.01 3.03 27.69
C SER A 133 -10.98 1.53 27.40
N ILE A 134 -10.55 1.14 26.21
CA ILE A 134 -10.32 -0.28 25.91
C ILE A 134 -9.00 -0.78 26.51
N GLY A 135 -8.11 0.12 26.96
CA GLY A 135 -6.83 -0.23 27.58
C GLY A 135 -6.95 -0.57 29.07
N ASN A 136 -7.78 0.16 29.83
CA ASN A 136 -7.94 -0.06 31.29
C ASN A 136 -9.40 -0.19 31.76
N GLY A 137 -10.38 -0.10 30.88
CA GLY A 137 -11.81 -0.22 31.23
C GLY A 137 -12.42 1.00 31.90
N ARG A 138 -11.67 2.10 32.09
CA ARG A 138 -12.15 3.33 32.73
C ARG A 138 -13.27 3.97 31.92
N ILE A 139 -14.28 4.47 32.63
CA ILE A 139 -15.39 5.21 32.03
C ILE A 139 -15.10 6.71 32.05
N TYR A 140 -15.45 7.37 30.95
CA TYR A 140 -15.34 8.81 30.78
C TYR A 140 -16.68 9.39 30.33
N HIS A 141 -17.08 10.49 30.94
CA HIS A 141 -18.26 11.27 30.59
C HIS A 141 -17.80 12.57 29.92
N VAL A 142 -18.03 12.65 28.61
CA VAL A 142 -17.60 13.77 27.76
C VAL A 142 -18.80 14.64 27.39
N PRO A 143 -18.71 15.98 27.43
CA PRO A 143 -19.79 16.85 26.96
C PRO A 143 -20.27 16.48 25.55
N ASP A 144 -21.60 16.42 25.36
CA ASP A 144 -22.19 16.25 24.02
C ASP A 144 -21.93 17.48 23.14
N GLY A 145 -21.86 17.29 21.83
CA GLY A 145 -21.55 18.34 20.87
C GLY A 145 -21.87 17.96 19.42
N VAL A 146 -21.59 18.88 18.49
CA VAL A 146 -21.91 18.71 17.07
C VAL A 146 -21.26 17.45 16.47
N PHE A 147 -20.09 17.08 16.98
CA PHE A 147 -19.32 15.91 16.58
C PHE A 147 -20.02 14.57 16.86
N ARG A 148 -21.07 14.54 17.70
CA ARG A 148 -21.87 13.33 17.98
C ARG A 148 -22.46 12.69 16.74
N LYS A 149 -22.79 13.48 15.70
CA LYS A 149 -23.42 12.97 14.46
C LYS A 149 -22.55 11.92 13.75
N ASP A 150 -21.24 11.98 13.98
CA ASP A 150 -20.24 11.13 13.36
C ASP A 150 -19.88 9.93 14.26
N LEU A 151 -20.54 9.77 15.41
CA LEU A 151 -20.31 8.70 16.38
C LEU A 151 -21.45 7.68 16.39
N GLN A 152 -21.07 6.40 16.38
CA GLN A 152 -21.97 5.26 16.58
C GLN A 152 -21.42 4.37 17.70
N PRO A 153 -22.28 3.77 18.54
CA PRO A 153 -21.85 2.85 19.59
C PRO A 153 -20.92 1.75 19.04
N GLY A 154 -19.82 1.50 19.73
CA GLY A 154 -18.80 0.52 19.34
C GLY A 154 -17.63 1.10 18.52
N LEU A 155 -17.74 2.33 18.01
CA LEU A 155 -16.59 3.04 17.43
C LEU A 155 -15.56 3.38 18.51
N VAL A 156 -14.28 3.35 18.15
CA VAL A 156 -13.16 3.65 19.04
C VAL A 156 -12.49 4.94 18.61
N LEU A 157 -12.19 5.83 19.55
CA LEU A 157 -11.43 7.04 19.32
C LEU A 157 -10.00 6.87 19.83
N LEU A 158 -9.01 7.06 18.98
CA LEU A 158 -7.65 7.38 19.42
C LEU A 158 -7.58 8.89 19.65
N THR A 159 -7.49 9.29 20.92
CA THR A 159 -7.53 10.71 21.31
C THR A 159 -6.91 10.92 22.68
N ARG A 160 -6.71 12.18 23.07
CA ARG A 160 -6.36 12.55 24.44
C ARG A 160 -7.61 12.98 25.20
N LEU A 161 -7.86 12.32 26.32
CA LEU A 161 -8.91 12.69 27.27
C LEU A 161 -8.30 13.45 28.45
N ILE A 162 -8.80 14.66 28.70
CA ILE A 162 -8.35 15.54 29.78
C ILE A 162 -9.45 15.63 30.81
N ARG A 163 -9.13 15.41 32.08
CA ARG A 163 -10.08 15.57 33.18
C ARG A 163 -10.58 17.02 33.27
N GLU A 164 -11.87 17.22 33.53
CA GLU A 164 -12.39 18.56 33.80
C GLU A 164 -11.82 19.13 35.13
N PRO A 165 -11.48 20.42 35.19
CA PRO A 165 -11.03 21.04 36.43
C PRO A 165 -12.07 20.92 37.54
N GLY A 166 -11.63 20.54 38.74
CA GLY A 166 -12.50 20.38 39.91
C GLY A 166 -13.21 19.02 40.00
N ASP A 167 -13.05 18.13 39.01
CA ASP A 167 -13.54 16.76 39.10
C ASP A 167 -12.60 15.89 39.95
N VAL A 168 -13.10 15.42 41.10
CA VAL A 168 -12.33 14.61 42.06
C VAL A 168 -12.46 13.12 41.75
N GLU A 169 -13.57 12.71 41.13
CA GLU A 169 -13.89 11.31 40.86
C GLU A 169 -13.32 10.80 39.54
N TRP A 170 -12.71 11.70 38.74
CA TRP A 170 -12.05 11.37 37.48
C TRP A 170 -12.99 10.80 36.40
N GLU A 171 -14.28 11.07 36.51
CA GLU A 171 -15.30 10.61 35.58
C GLU A 171 -15.57 11.62 34.46
N ARG A 172 -15.39 12.92 34.74
CA ARG A 172 -15.69 14.00 33.79
C ARG A 172 -14.44 14.37 33.00
N SER A 173 -14.53 14.26 31.68
CA SER A 173 -13.42 14.50 30.78
C SER A 173 -13.85 15.28 29.55
N VAL A 174 -12.88 15.94 28.91
CA VAL A 174 -13.03 16.55 27.59
C VAL A 174 -12.07 15.90 26.61
N ILE A 175 -12.46 15.84 25.35
CA ILE A 175 -11.56 15.45 24.24
C ILE A 175 -10.70 16.67 23.87
N ALA A 176 -9.40 16.47 23.74
CA ALA A 176 -8.44 17.53 23.44
C ALA A 176 -8.38 17.91 21.95
N GLY A 177 -9.53 18.23 21.34
CA GLY A 177 -9.58 18.73 19.96
C GLY A 177 -9.60 17.60 18.94
N ALA A 178 -8.45 17.03 18.62
CA ALA A 178 -8.33 15.99 17.60
C ALA A 178 -8.67 14.59 18.14
N ALA A 179 -9.37 13.82 17.33
CA ALA A 179 -9.56 12.39 17.53
C ALA A 179 -9.48 11.63 16.20
N ILE A 180 -8.95 10.42 16.24
CA ILE A 180 -8.94 9.51 15.10
C ILE A 180 -10.01 8.45 15.35
N VAL A 181 -10.94 8.30 14.40
CA VAL A 181 -12.07 7.38 14.46
C VAL A 181 -11.68 6.04 13.87
N LEU A 182 -11.78 4.99 14.68
CA LEU A 182 -11.45 3.61 14.35
C LEU A 182 -12.68 2.72 14.46
N SER A 183 -12.73 1.67 13.64
CA SER A 183 -13.65 0.57 13.91
C SER A 183 -13.26 -0.14 15.23
N ASN A 184 -14.18 -0.91 15.81
CA ASN A 184 -13.89 -1.67 17.02
C ASN A 184 -12.72 -2.66 16.80
N GLU A 185 -12.67 -3.26 15.61
CA GLU A 185 -11.63 -4.20 15.19
C GLU A 185 -10.28 -3.49 15.07
N ASP A 186 -10.22 -2.36 14.35
CA ASP A 186 -8.99 -1.58 14.20
C ASP A 186 -8.48 -1.06 15.55
N GLY A 187 -9.39 -0.58 16.42
CA GLY A 187 -9.04 -0.11 17.77
C GLY A 187 -8.41 -1.21 18.63
N LYS A 188 -8.99 -2.43 18.60
CA LYS A 188 -8.42 -3.60 19.30
C LYS A 188 -7.11 -4.07 18.66
N GLY A 189 -7.03 -4.08 17.34
CA GLY A 189 -5.81 -4.41 16.60
C GLY A 189 -4.66 -3.48 16.96
N LEU A 190 -4.93 -2.17 17.02
CA LEU A 190 -3.99 -1.14 17.44
C LEU A 190 -3.54 -1.38 18.88
N LEU A 191 -4.47 -1.57 19.83
CA LEU A 191 -4.14 -1.85 21.22
C LEU A 191 -3.23 -3.08 21.35
N ASN A 192 -3.59 -4.19 20.70
CA ASN A 192 -2.84 -5.44 20.76
C ASN A 192 -1.42 -5.27 20.20
N ALA A 193 -1.27 -4.63 19.04
CA ALA A 193 0.04 -4.38 18.44
C ALA A 193 0.91 -3.43 19.30
N THR A 194 0.30 -2.43 19.95
CA THR A 194 1.01 -1.57 20.91
C THR A 194 1.40 -2.33 22.19
N LEU A 195 0.57 -3.25 22.68
CA LEU A 195 0.93 -4.13 23.82
C LEU A 195 2.05 -5.10 23.46
N ASP A 196 2.13 -5.59 22.23
CA ASP A 196 3.25 -6.40 21.76
C ASP A 196 4.54 -5.58 21.69
N TYR A 197 4.46 -4.33 21.22
CA TYR A 197 5.59 -3.40 21.31
C TYR A 197 6.04 -3.17 22.76
N ARG A 198 5.09 -2.95 23.67
CA ARG A 198 5.38 -2.81 25.11
C ARG A 198 6.13 -4.02 25.67
N ARG A 199 5.65 -5.24 25.39
CA ARG A 199 6.32 -6.50 25.79
C ARG A 199 7.74 -6.59 25.24
N GLN A 200 7.93 -6.19 23.98
CA GLN A 200 9.26 -6.18 23.35
C GLN A 200 10.22 -5.20 24.05
N VAL A 201 9.73 -4.02 24.42
CA VAL A 201 10.51 -3.04 25.18
C VAL A 201 10.89 -3.59 26.56
N GLU A 202 9.94 -4.20 27.30
CA GLU A 202 10.20 -4.83 28.61
C GLU A 202 11.28 -5.92 28.51
N ILE A 203 11.21 -6.78 27.50
CA ILE A 203 12.22 -7.82 27.24
C ILE A 203 13.60 -7.20 26.98
N SER A 204 13.66 -6.16 26.15
CA SER A 204 14.93 -5.52 25.77
C SER A 204 15.56 -4.69 26.89
N ALA A 205 14.75 -4.05 27.73
CA ALA A 205 15.18 -3.23 28.85
C ALA A 205 15.48 -4.04 30.12
N GLY A 206 15.06 -5.32 30.16
CA GLY A 206 15.28 -6.21 31.31
C GLY A 206 14.49 -5.81 32.56
N SER A 207 13.45 -4.99 32.42
CA SER A 207 12.62 -4.48 33.53
C SER A 207 11.14 -4.54 33.16
N PHE A 208 10.31 -5.05 34.07
CA PHE A 208 8.83 -5.10 33.96
C PHE A 208 8.16 -3.77 34.37
N GLU A 209 8.92 -2.68 34.49
CA GLU A 209 8.49 -1.42 35.10
C GLU A 209 7.82 -0.43 34.12
N LEU A 210 7.20 -0.91 33.03
CA LEU A 210 6.43 -0.01 32.15
C LEU A 210 5.06 0.40 32.72
N GLY A 211 4.71 -0.08 33.92
CA GLY A 211 3.55 0.40 34.68
C GLY A 211 2.21 -0.17 34.22
N ASP A 212 1.12 0.34 34.77
CA ASP A 212 -0.22 0.06 34.23
C ASP A 212 -0.46 0.80 32.90
N TRP A 213 -1.65 0.65 32.30
CA TRP A 213 -1.94 1.30 31.01
C TRP A 213 -1.77 2.83 31.04
N PRO A 214 -2.34 3.57 32.02
CA PRO A 214 -2.09 5.01 32.17
C PRO A 214 -0.61 5.39 32.21
N GLU A 215 0.21 4.72 33.02
CA GLU A 215 1.65 5.03 33.14
C GLU A 215 2.38 4.77 31.83
N PHE A 216 2.09 3.64 31.18
CA PHE A 216 2.64 3.32 29.87
C PHE A 216 2.22 4.35 28.82
N ALA A 217 0.92 4.64 28.70
CA ALA A 217 0.38 5.55 27.70
C ALA A 217 0.86 6.99 27.90
N LYS A 218 1.14 7.39 29.15
CA LYS A 218 1.71 8.70 29.46
C LYS A 218 3.14 8.83 28.94
N ARG A 219 3.97 7.81 29.11
CA ARG A 219 5.39 7.85 28.73
C ARG A 219 5.63 7.43 27.28
N TYR A 220 4.80 6.55 26.75
CA TYR A 220 4.94 5.89 25.46
C TYR A 220 3.71 6.09 24.57
N GLY A 221 2.92 7.15 24.77
CA GLY A 221 1.76 7.47 23.92
C GLY A 221 2.11 7.60 22.43
N HIS A 222 3.35 7.97 22.10
CA HIS A 222 3.88 7.95 20.73
C HIS A 222 3.84 6.54 20.10
N ALA A 223 3.89 5.46 20.88
CA ALA A 223 3.78 4.10 20.36
C ALA A 223 2.37 3.80 19.79
N LEU A 224 1.31 4.43 20.32
CA LEU A 224 -0.03 4.36 19.73
C LEU A 224 -0.03 5.03 18.34
N MET A 225 0.58 6.22 18.25
CA MET A 225 0.75 6.94 16.99
C MET A 225 1.54 6.12 15.97
N TRP A 226 2.61 5.46 16.42
CA TRP A 226 3.43 4.64 15.54
C TRP A 226 2.72 3.43 14.99
N THR A 227 2.02 2.71 15.87
CA THR A 227 1.23 1.55 15.46
C THR A 227 0.13 1.95 14.49
N PHE A 228 -0.58 3.05 14.77
CA PHE A 228 -1.59 3.58 13.85
C PHE A 228 -1.00 3.88 12.47
N ALA A 229 0.10 4.64 12.40
CA ALA A 229 0.77 4.97 11.14
C ALA A 229 1.17 3.70 10.35
N ARG A 230 1.71 2.69 11.04
CA ARG A 230 2.07 1.40 10.42
C ARG A 230 0.84 0.66 9.90
N MET A 231 -0.28 0.68 10.61
CA MET A 231 -1.54 0.11 10.12
C MET A 231 -2.02 0.85 8.86
N ARG A 232 -1.86 2.17 8.77
CA ARG A 232 -2.18 2.94 7.56
C ARG A 232 -1.30 2.51 6.37
N PHE A 233 0.00 2.38 6.59
CA PHE A 233 0.93 1.90 5.55
C PHE A 233 0.58 0.49 5.08
N ALA A 234 0.31 -0.43 6.02
CA ALA A 234 -0.11 -1.79 5.69
C ALA A 234 -1.42 -1.79 4.88
N ALA A 235 -2.41 -1.01 5.32
CA ALA A 235 -3.68 -0.86 4.60
C ALA A 235 -3.51 -0.29 3.19
N LEU A 236 -2.54 0.62 2.96
CA LEU A 236 -2.22 1.14 1.63
C LEU A 236 -1.59 0.06 0.74
N VAL A 237 -0.61 -0.69 1.28
CA VAL A 237 0.03 -1.78 0.54
C VAL A 237 -1.00 -2.85 0.17
N ASP A 238 -1.85 -3.23 1.11
CA ASP A 238 -2.93 -4.20 0.87
C ASP A 238 -3.94 -3.66 -0.15
N ALA A 239 -4.30 -2.38 -0.06
CA ALA A 239 -5.18 -1.73 -1.04
C ALA A 239 -4.60 -1.81 -2.45
N VAL A 240 -3.32 -1.47 -2.63
CA VAL A 240 -2.62 -1.54 -3.93
C VAL A 240 -2.52 -2.98 -4.44
N ASN A 241 -2.21 -3.94 -3.56
CA ASN A 241 -2.13 -5.36 -3.92
C ASN A 241 -3.50 -5.95 -4.28
N SER A 242 -4.58 -5.38 -3.77
CA SER A 242 -5.96 -5.80 -4.05
C SER A 242 -6.55 -5.21 -5.33
N ILE A 243 -5.82 -4.36 -6.06
CA ILE A 243 -6.30 -3.77 -7.31
C ILE A 243 -6.39 -4.86 -8.39
N HIS A 244 -7.58 -5.06 -8.93
CA HIS A 244 -7.83 -5.94 -10.05
C HIS A 244 -7.84 -5.15 -11.35
N TYR A 245 -7.06 -5.59 -12.33
CA TYR A 245 -7.03 -4.98 -13.66
C TYR A 245 -7.87 -5.81 -14.62
N VAL A 246 -8.81 -5.16 -15.30
CA VAL A 246 -9.67 -5.81 -16.31
C VAL A 246 -9.53 -5.10 -17.65
N ALA A 247 -9.64 -5.85 -18.75
CA ALA A 247 -9.72 -5.28 -20.08
C ALA A 247 -11.11 -4.66 -20.34
N GLU A 248 -11.28 -3.88 -21.41
CA GLU A 248 -12.59 -3.30 -21.83
C GLU A 248 -13.72 -4.34 -21.98
N GLY A 249 -13.38 -5.61 -22.24
CA GLY A 249 -14.32 -6.73 -22.29
C GLY A 249 -14.69 -7.34 -20.93
N GLY A 250 -14.23 -6.78 -19.82
CA GLY A 250 -14.51 -7.23 -18.45
C GLY A 250 -13.75 -8.49 -18.01
N GLN A 251 -12.85 -9.03 -18.84
CA GLN A 251 -11.99 -10.15 -18.43
C GLN A 251 -10.74 -9.64 -17.69
N PRO A 252 -10.13 -10.45 -16.81
CA PRO A 252 -8.86 -10.10 -16.18
C PRO A 252 -7.79 -9.73 -17.22
N LEU A 253 -7.09 -8.64 -16.97
CA LEU A 253 -5.98 -8.21 -17.80
C LEU A 253 -4.74 -9.05 -17.43
N LEU A 254 -4.22 -9.81 -18.38
CA LEU A 254 -2.99 -10.58 -18.20
C LEU A 254 -1.75 -9.67 -18.39
N TYR A 255 -1.52 -8.72 -17.49
CA TYR A 255 -0.46 -7.70 -17.63
C TYR A 255 0.93 -8.18 -17.20
N ALA A 256 1.02 -9.27 -16.42
CA ALA A 256 2.30 -9.83 -15.99
C ALA A 256 2.81 -10.78 -17.08
N LEU A 257 3.93 -10.44 -17.72
CA LEU A 257 4.45 -11.10 -18.92
C LEU A 257 5.86 -11.64 -18.68
N ALA A 258 6.15 -12.81 -19.24
CA ALA A 258 7.51 -13.30 -19.42
C ALA A 258 7.69 -13.88 -20.82
N LEU A 259 8.89 -13.68 -21.39
CA LEU A 259 9.27 -14.18 -22.70
C LEU A 259 10.47 -15.13 -22.62
N TYR A 260 10.37 -16.24 -23.35
CA TYR A 260 11.42 -17.23 -23.50
C TYR A 260 11.65 -17.56 -24.97
N ASP A 261 12.89 -17.85 -25.33
CA ASP A 261 13.24 -18.46 -26.61
C ASP A 261 13.45 -19.97 -26.47
N HIS A 262 13.19 -20.71 -27.54
CA HIS A 262 13.46 -22.14 -27.65
C HIS A 262 13.81 -22.58 -29.07
N SER A 263 14.21 -23.85 -29.21
CA SER A 263 14.47 -24.49 -30.51
C SER A 263 13.76 -25.85 -30.66
N GLN A 264 13.01 -26.29 -29.65
CA GLN A 264 12.47 -27.65 -29.55
C GLN A 264 10.93 -27.63 -29.49
N TYR A 265 10.30 -27.09 -30.53
CA TYR A 265 8.84 -26.89 -30.58
C TYR A 265 8.02 -28.14 -30.23
N GLU A 266 8.29 -29.29 -30.86
CA GLU A 266 7.49 -30.51 -30.65
C GLU A 266 7.59 -31.03 -29.21
N TYR A 267 8.81 -31.04 -28.66
CA TYR A 267 9.05 -31.39 -27.26
C TYR A 267 8.29 -30.45 -26.31
N MET A 268 8.32 -29.14 -26.59
CA MET A 268 7.60 -28.18 -25.77
C MET A 268 6.09 -28.33 -25.86
N ALA A 269 5.56 -28.51 -27.06
CA ALA A 269 4.12 -28.70 -27.28
C ALA A 269 3.57 -29.93 -26.55
N ASP A 270 4.31 -31.05 -26.57
CA ASP A 270 3.94 -32.28 -25.88
C ASP A 270 3.94 -32.09 -24.35
N ARG A 271 5.02 -31.52 -23.80
CA ARG A 271 5.15 -31.31 -22.35
C ARG A 271 4.18 -30.25 -21.82
N LEU A 272 3.89 -29.20 -22.58
CA LEU A 272 2.88 -28.21 -22.20
C LEU A 272 1.46 -28.79 -22.21
N ALA A 273 1.16 -29.72 -23.13
CA ALA A 273 -0.14 -30.39 -23.16
C ALA A 273 -0.41 -31.25 -21.91
N GLY A 274 0.64 -31.74 -21.26
CA GLY A 274 0.57 -32.45 -19.97
C GLY A 274 0.84 -31.59 -18.73
N LEU A 275 0.96 -30.26 -18.87
CA LEU A 275 1.32 -29.39 -17.76
C LEU A 275 0.12 -29.22 -16.79
N GLU A 276 0.33 -29.56 -15.52
CA GLU A 276 -0.72 -29.55 -14.52
C GLU A 276 -1.35 -28.15 -14.33
N GLY A 277 -2.68 -28.10 -14.48
CA GLY A 277 -3.49 -26.90 -14.33
C GLY A 277 -3.66 -26.07 -15.61
N PHE A 278 -3.07 -26.50 -16.73
CA PHE A 278 -3.24 -25.86 -18.03
C PHE A 278 -4.08 -26.73 -18.97
N GLU A 279 -5.03 -26.11 -19.67
CA GLU A 279 -5.83 -26.71 -20.73
C GLU A 279 -5.50 -26.07 -22.07
N ARG A 280 -5.56 -26.85 -23.16
CA ARG A 280 -5.35 -26.30 -24.51
C ARG A 280 -6.57 -25.48 -24.92
N GLU A 281 -6.36 -24.22 -25.26
CA GLU A 281 -7.40 -23.32 -25.77
C GLU A 281 -7.73 -23.74 -27.21
N ALA A 282 -9.01 -23.93 -27.53
CA ALA A 282 -9.43 -24.33 -28.87
C ALA A 282 -9.03 -23.23 -29.87
N ALA A 283 -8.25 -23.59 -30.89
CA ALA A 283 -7.81 -22.65 -31.90
C ALA A 283 -9.02 -22.03 -32.62
N ALA A 284 -9.15 -20.70 -32.57
CA ALA A 284 -9.97 -19.99 -33.55
C ALA A 284 -9.38 -20.29 -34.93
N SER A 285 -10.19 -20.85 -35.83
CA SER A 285 -9.71 -21.27 -37.15
C SER A 285 -9.02 -20.11 -37.87
N PRO A 286 -7.78 -20.28 -38.38
CA PRO A 286 -7.14 -19.22 -39.14
C PRO A 286 -7.98 -18.90 -40.39
N PRO A 287 -8.10 -17.62 -40.79
CA PRO A 287 -8.89 -17.21 -41.96
C PRO A 287 -8.38 -17.78 -43.29
N SER A 288 -7.18 -18.36 -43.29
CA SER A 288 -6.56 -18.97 -44.46
C SER A 288 -6.20 -20.41 -44.09
N GLY A 289 -6.91 -21.38 -44.68
CA GLY A 289 -6.82 -22.82 -44.40
C GLY A 289 -5.50 -23.52 -44.75
N ILE A 290 -4.36 -22.89 -44.46
CA ILE A 290 -3.02 -23.47 -44.54
C ILE A 290 -2.53 -23.67 -43.11
N THR A 291 -2.83 -24.84 -42.54
CA THR A 291 -2.26 -25.27 -41.26
C THR A 291 -0.81 -25.68 -41.50
N THR A 292 0.14 -24.97 -40.91
CA THR A 292 1.55 -25.42 -40.92
C THR A 292 1.83 -26.25 -39.68
N SER A 293 2.80 -27.17 -39.69
CA SER A 293 3.03 -28.09 -38.55
C SER A 293 3.58 -27.40 -37.29
N LYS A 294 3.77 -26.07 -37.32
CA LYS A 294 4.25 -25.23 -36.21
C LYS A 294 3.34 -24.02 -35.97
N ASP A 295 2.03 -24.18 -36.13
CA ASP A 295 1.08 -23.12 -35.75
C ASP A 295 1.16 -22.86 -34.23
N ALA A 296 0.89 -21.62 -33.81
CA ALA A 296 0.96 -21.28 -32.39
C ALA A 296 -0.06 -22.08 -31.56
N GLN A 297 0.38 -22.58 -30.41
CA GLN A 297 -0.47 -23.29 -29.46
C GLN A 297 -0.71 -22.45 -28.22
N HIS A 298 -1.96 -22.47 -27.77
CA HIS A 298 -2.43 -21.67 -26.65
C HIS A 298 -2.86 -22.59 -25.52
N PHE A 299 -2.35 -22.35 -24.33
CA PHE A 299 -2.74 -23.06 -23.12
C PHE A 299 -3.20 -22.05 -22.08
N VAL A 300 -4.32 -22.30 -21.43
CA VAL A 300 -4.90 -21.40 -20.44
C VAL A 300 -5.02 -22.10 -19.10
N GLN A 301 -4.83 -21.34 -18.03
CA GLN A 301 -5.21 -21.73 -16.68
C GLN A 301 -6.40 -20.86 -16.28
N ARG A 302 -7.46 -21.50 -15.78
CA ARG A 302 -8.64 -20.82 -15.25
C ARG A 302 -8.61 -20.81 -13.74
N GLY A 303 -9.11 -19.73 -13.16
CA GLY A 303 -9.16 -19.56 -11.71
C GLY A 303 -10.06 -18.41 -11.32
N THR A 304 -10.05 -18.10 -10.03
CA THR A 304 -10.71 -16.91 -9.48
C THR A 304 -9.83 -15.68 -9.69
N SER A 305 -10.41 -14.57 -10.14
CA SER A 305 -9.72 -13.28 -10.27
C SER A 305 -10.73 -12.18 -9.94
N GLY A 306 -10.54 -11.47 -8.82
CA GLY A 306 -11.56 -10.57 -8.28
C GLY A 306 -12.90 -11.27 -8.09
N SER A 307 -13.96 -10.70 -8.67
CA SER A 307 -15.33 -11.25 -8.65
C SER A 307 -15.60 -12.31 -9.72
N PHE A 308 -14.63 -12.61 -10.60
CA PHE A 308 -14.82 -13.56 -11.69
C PHE A 308 -14.44 -14.97 -11.26
N GLU A 309 -15.44 -15.85 -11.21
CA GLU A 309 -15.22 -17.29 -11.08
C GLU A 309 -14.86 -17.91 -12.44
N SER A 310 -13.79 -18.71 -12.50
CA SER A 310 -13.35 -19.43 -13.71
C SER A 310 -12.88 -18.54 -14.90
N ALA A 311 -12.32 -17.37 -14.59
CA ALA A 311 -11.69 -16.50 -15.59
C ALA A 311 -10.33 -17.05 -16.03
N VAL A 312 -9.87 -16.67 -17.23
CA VAL A 312 -8.49 -16.96 -17.66
C VAL A 312 -7.55 -16.08 -16.85
N VAL A 313 -6.74 -16.71 -16.01
CA VAL A 313 -5.81 -16.03 -15.08
C VAL A 313 -4.36 -16.18 -15.49
N SER A 314 -4.08 -17.18 -16.34
CA SER A 314 -2.78 -17.35 -16.96
C SER A 314 -2.92 -17.93 -18.35
N ARG A 315 -2.02 -17.56 -19.25
CA ARG A 315 -1.97 -18.07 -20.61
C ARG A 315 -0.53 -18.30 -21.04
N LEU A 316 -0.28 -19.44 -21.65
CA LEU A 316 0.96 -19.78 -22.33
C LEU A 316 0.73 -19.79 -23.83
N ILE A 317 1.61 -19.14 -24.58
CA ILE A 317 1.55 -19.10 -26.05
C ILE A 317 2.87 -19.64 -26.59
N LEU A 318 2.83 -20.83 -27.16
CA LEU A 318 3.98 -21.49 -27.77
C LEU A 318 3.96 -21.20 -29.28
N THR A 319 4.95 -20.45 -29.76
CA THR A 319 5.21 -20.27 -31.21
C THR A 319 6.35 -21.18 -31.65
N ALA A 320 6.71 -21.14 -32.93
CA ALA A 320 7.80 -21.96 -33.47
C ALA A 320 9.16 -21.69 -32.79
N THR A 321 9.35 -20.49 -32.24
CA THR A 321 10.64 -20.02 -31.69
C THR A 321 10.56 -19.43 -30.28
N GLN A 322 9.35 -19.10 -29.80
CA GLN A 322 9.15 -18.43 -28.52
C GLN A 322 8.08 -19.11 -27.66
N LEU A 323 8.19 -18.92 -26.35
CA LEU A 323 7.16 -19.22 -25.37
C LEU A 323 6.84 -17.96 -24.58
N TRP A 324 5.58 -17.55 -24.62
CA TRP A 324 5.02 -16.48 -23.83
C TRP A 324 4.34 -17.02 -22.59
N ALA A 325 4.51 -16.35 -21.46
CA ALA A 325 3.67 -16.52 -20.28
C ALA A 325 3.02 -15.18 -19.94
N GLU A 326 1.69 -15.18 -19.86
CA GLU A 326 0.88 -14.02 -19.51
C GLU A 326 0.04 -14.36 -18.26
N CYS A 327 0.01 -13.51 -17.24
CA CYS A 327 -0.71 -13.73 -15.98
C CYS A 327 -1.40 -12.45 -15.50
N ASP A 328 -2.47 -12.60 -14.71
CA ASP A 328 -3.21 -11.49 -14.10
C ASP A 328 -2.53 -10.93 -12.82
N SER A 329 -1.48 -11.57 -12.32
CA SER A 329 -0.70 -11.11 -11.16
C SER A 329 0.77 -11.53 -11.23
N ARG A 330 1.60 -10.87 -10.44
CA ARG A 330 3.03 -11.20 -10.31
C ARG A 330 3.23 -12.57 -9.69
N GLU A 331 2.49 -12.89 -8.63
CA GLU A 331 2.60 -14.13 -7.87
C GLU A 331 2.27 -15.34 -8.75
N ARG A 332 1.27 -15.19 -9.63
CA ARG A 332 0.96 -16.23 -10.62
C ARG A 332 2.06 -16.35 -11.66
N LEU A 333 2.58 -15.24 -12.19
CA LEU A 333 3.70 -15.29 -13.13
C LEU A 333 4.90 -16.01 -12.51
N ASP A 334 5.26 -15.68 -11.27
CA ASP A 334 6.36 -16.34 -10.56
C ASP A 334 6.08 -17.84 -10.37
N THR A 335 4.85 -18.23 -10.00
CA THR A 335 4.47 -19.65 -9.90
C THR A 335 4.60 -20.38 -11.24
N VAL A 336 4.14 -19.76 -12.33
CA VAL A 336 4.25 -20.31 -13.69
C VAL A 336 5.71 -20.43 -14.11
N LYS A 337 6.54 -19.41 -13.85
CA LYS A 337 7.98 -19.44 -14.15
C LYS A 337 8.68 -20.60 -13.42
N HIS A 338 8.36 -20.83 -12.15
CA HIS A 338 8.91 -21.98 -11.40
C HIS A 338 8.48 -23.31 -12.02
N LYS A 339 7.20 -23.46 -12.40
CA LYS A 339 6.70 -24.65 -13.11
C LYS A 339 7.41 -24.86 -14.46
N LEU A 340 7.59 -23.80 -15.24
CA LEU A 340 8.29 -23.85 -16.53
C LEU A 340 9.76 -24.24 -16.34
N ALA A 341 10.46 -23.65 -15.37
CA ALA A 341 11.84 -23.98 -15.04
C ALA A 341 11.98 -25.44 -14.61
N ALA A 342 11.07 -25.95 -13.77
CA ALA A 342 11.07 -27.35 -13.34
C ALA A 342 10.78 -28.33 -14.49
N THR A 343 9.93 -27.93 -15.46
CA THR A 343 9.50 -28.81 -16.56
C THR A 343 10.50 -28.85 -17.71
N PHE A 344 11.09 -27.70 -18.06
CA PHE A 344 11.88 -27.51 -19.27
C PHE A 344 13.37 -27.25 -19.00
N GLY A 345 13.74 -26.85 -17.78
CA GLY A 345 15.13 -26.55 -17.43
C GLY A 345 15.82 -25.65 -18.45
N PHE A 346 16.95 -26.11 -18.98
CA PHE A 346 17.78 -25.37 -19.94
C PHE A 346 17.21 -25.31 -21.37
N SER A 347 16.10 -25.98 -21.67
CA SER A 347 15.48 -25.89 -23.00
C SER A 347 14.81 -24.53 -23.24
N LEU A 348 14.45 -23.79 -22.18
CA LEU A 348 13.91 -22.43 -22.25
C LEU A 348 15.00 -21.39 -21.93
N HIS A 349 15.14 -20.40 -22.81
CA HIS A 349 16.09 -19.30 -22.63
C HIS A 349 15.32 -18.03 -22.25
N PHE A 350 15.39 -17.64 -20.98
CA PHE A 350 14.71 -16.45 -20.47
C PHE A 350 15.22 -15.18 -21.14
N ARG A 351 14.29 -14.36 -21.66
CA ARG A 351 14.61 -13.07 -22.29
C ARG A 351 14.34 -11.90 -21.38
N GLY A 352 13.18 -11.90 -20.74
CA GLY A 352 12.82 -10.90 -19.74
C GLY A 352 11.37 -11.02 -19.32
N GLU A 353 10.99 -10.14 -18.40
CA GLU A 353 9.65 -10.10 -17.81
C GLU A 353 9.24 -8.67 -17.45
N THR A 354 7.93 -8.47 -17.33
CA THR A 354 7.34 -7.27 -16.73
C THR A 354 6.14 -7.68 -15.89
N TYR A 355 5.96 -7.02 -14.76
CA TYR A 355 4.80 -7.19 -13.89
C TYR A 355 4.26 -5.83 -13.45
N ARG A 356 4.63 -4.76 -14.16
CA ARG A 356 4.11 -3.42 -13.89
C ARG A 356 2.84 -3.23 -14.69
N PRO A 357 1.67 -3.06 -14.04
CA PRO A 357 0.45 -2.72 -14.76
C PRO A 357 0.57 -1.32 -15.40
N PRO A 358 -0.31 -0.96 -16.34
CA PRO A 358 -0.30 0.37 -16.92
C PRO A 358 -0.43 1.46 -15.84
N PRO A 359 0.39 2.52 -15.88
CA PRO A 359 0.38 3.56 -14.86
C PRO A 359 -0.95 4.30 -14.87
N ARG A 360 -1.59 4.44 -13.70
CA ARG A 360 -2.84 5.18 -13.54
C ARG A 360 -2.84 6.00 -12.27
N GLN A 361 -3.41 7.19 -12.33
CA GLN A 361 -3.73 7.98 -11.15
C GLN A 361 -5.07 7.51 -10.60
N LEU A 362 -5.05 6.95 -9.39
CA LEU A 362 -6.26 6.60 -8.66
C LEU A 362 -6.96 7.88 -8.19
N LYS A 363 -8.28 7.95 -8.34
CA LYS A 363 -9.06 9.04 -7.76
C LYS A 363 -9.30 8.76 -6.27
N GLU A 364 -9.39 9.83 -5.49
CA GLU A 364 -9.68 9.72 -4.05
C GLU A 364 -10.99 8.96 -3.76
N SER A 365 -12.01 9.14 -4.60
CA SER A 365 -13.28 8.41 -4.51
C SER A 365 -13.15 6.89 -4.74
N GLU A 366 -12.12 6.46 -5.48
CA GLU A 366 -11.84 5.04 -5.76
C GLU A 366 -11.10 4.36 -4.59
N LEU A 367 -10.40 5.14 -3.76
CA LEU A 367 -9.69 4.68 -2.57
C LEU A 367 -10.59 4.61 -1.32
N ALA A 368 -11.77 5.23 -1.36
CA ALA A 368 -12.72 5.27 -0.26
C ALA A 368 -13.65 4.04 -0.18
N ILE A 369 -13.58 3.12 -1.15
CA ILE A 369 -14.44 1.93 -1.25
C ILE A 369 -13.84 0.80 -0.39
N GLU A 370 -14.66 0.02 0.31
CA GLU A 370 -14.15 -1.11 1.13
C GLU A 370 -13.77 -2.33 0.28
N GLU A 371 -14.38 -2.48 -0.89
CA GLU A 371 -14.15 -3.59 -1.81
C GLU A 371 -12.86 -3.41 -2.62
N PRO A 372 -12.23 -4.52 -3.06
CA PRO A 372 -11.08 -4.48 -3.95
C PRO A 372 -11.36 -3.68 -5.23
N LEU A 373 -10.54 -2.65 -5.47
CA LEU A 373 -10.74 -1.75 -6.60
C LEU A 373 -10.55 -2.50 -7.92
N THR A 374 -11.51 -2.40 -8.83
CA THR A 374 -11.40 -2.95 -10.18
C THR A 374 -11.21 -1.82 -11.19
N LEU A 375 -10.10 -1.87 -11.94
CA LEU A 375 -9.73 -0.85 -12.93
C LEU A 375 -9.83 -1.40 -14.34
N THR A 376 -10.62 -0.74 -15.18
CA THR A 376 -10.69 -1.04 -16.60
C THR A 376 -9.55 -0.37 -17.35
N ILE A 377 -8.76 -1.18 -18.04
CA ILE A 377 -7.65 -0.79 -18.90
C ILE A 377 -8.11 -0.74 -20.34
N SER A 378 -7.86 0.40 -20.99
CA SER A 378 -8.19 0.61 -22.39
C SER A 378 -7.28 -0.17 -23.33
N ALA A 379 -7.76 -0.41 -24.55
CA ALA A 379 -6.96 -1.09 -25.57
C ALA A 379 -5.64 -0.35 -25.90
N GLU A 380 -5.63 0.99 -25.81
CA GLU A 380 -4.40 1.77 -26.05
C GLU A 380 -3.40 1.63 -24.90
N GLU A 381 -3.87 1.62 -23.64
CA GLU A 381 -3.02 1.41 -22.46
C GLU A 381 -2.37 0.01 -22.46
N ASP A 382 -3.13 -1.05 -22.79
CA ASP A 382 -2.59 -2.42 -22.91
C ASP A 382 -1.56 -2.51 -24.06
N ARG A 383 -1.85 -1.88 -25.21
CA ARG A 383 -0.88 -1.79 -26.32
C ARG A 383 0.40 -1.07 -25.91
N ALA A 384 0.30 0.04 -25.19
CA ALA A 384 1.47 0.81 -24.75
C ALA A 384 2.36 -0.02 -23.79
N LEU A 385 1.75 -0.78 -22.89
CA LEU A 385 2.45 -1.73 -22.02
C LEU A 385 3.20 -2.79 -22.83
N LEU A 386 2.54 -3.41 -23.80
CA LEU A 386 3.16 -4.41 -24.67
C LEU A 386 4.29 -3.81 -25.52
N HIS A 387 4.08 -2.63 -26.10
CA HIS A 387 5.09 -1.93 -26.89
C HIS A 387 6.36 -1.68 -26.07
N GLY A 388 6.25 -1.12 -24.87
CA GLY A 388 7.40 -0.83 -24.02
C GLY A 388 8.18 -2.08 -23.62
N PHE A 389 7.46 -3.18 -23.34
CA PHE A 389 8.08 -4.47 -23.05
C PHE A 389 8.81 -5.07 -24.26
N LEU A 390 8.13 -5.11 -25.42
CA LEU A 390 8.66 -5.68 -26.65
C LEU A 390 9.84 -4.88 -27.21
N GLU A 391 9.78 -3.55 -27.16
CA GLU A 391 10.84 -2.68 -27.68
C GLU A 391 12.17 -2.94 -26.97
N THR A 392 12.14 -3.11 -25.64
CA THR A 392 13.34 -3.45 -24.88
C THR A 392 13.87 -4.83 -25.26
N LEU A 393 13.00 -5.85 -25.25
CA LEU A 393 13.42 -7.24 -25.47
C LEU A 393 13.90 -7.52 -26.88
N TYR A 394 13.24 -6.97 -27.90
CA TYR A 394 13.56 -7.25 -29.29
C TYR A 394 14.77 -6.47 -29.78
N LEU A 395 15.03 -5.26 -29.28
CA LEU A 395 16.28 -4.57 -29.56
C LEU A 395 17.47 -5.33 -28.93
N GLU A 396 17.35 -5.80 -27.68
CA GLU A 396 18.36 -6.66 -27.08
C GLU A 396 18.52 -8.02 -27.78
N TRP A 397 17.44 -8.59 -28.31
CA TRP A 397 17.46 -9.88 -28.99
C TRP A 397 18.45 -9.90 -30.16
N ALA A 398 18.60 -8.80 -30.89
CA ALA A 398 19.54 -8.69 -32.02
C ALA A 398 21.01 -8.92 -31.61
N GLU A 399 21.34 -8.67 -30.34
CA GLU A 399 22.69 -8.73 -29.77
C GLU A 399 22.88 -9.93 -28.82
N ARG A 400 21.88 -10.80 -28.69
CA ARG A 400 21.93 -12.00 -27.84
C ARG A 400 21.88 -13.27 -28.67
N ALA A 401 22.54 -14.33 -28.19
CA ALA A 401 22.49 -15.65 -28.82
C ALA A 401 21.05 -16.17 -28.88
N CYS A 402 20.58 -16.62 -30.05
CA CYS A 402 19.23 -17.12 -30.28
C CYS A 402 19.22 -18.63 -30.59
N PRO A 403 18.52 -19.46 -29.79
CA PRO A 403 18.43 -20.91 -30.03
C PRO A 403 17.90 -21.30 -31.43
N ALA A 404 16.93 -20.54 -31.96
CA ALA A 404 16.37 -20.76 -33.30
C ALA A 404 17.40 -20.52 -34.43
N LEU A 405 18.47 -19.77 -34.15
CA LEU A 405 19.56 -19.48 -35.06
C LEU A 405 20.86 -20.23 -34.67
N GLY A 406 20.73 -21.39 -34.04
CA GLY A 406 21.88 -22.21 -33.63
C GLY A 406 22.73 -21.57 -32.54
N ASN A 407 22.13 -20.77 -31.65
CA ASN A 407 22.79 -20.00 -30.60
C ASN A 407 23.75 -18.90 -31.12
N HIS A 408 23.57 -18.45 -32.36
CA HIS A 408 24.26 -17.27 -32.87
C HIS A 408 23.45 -15.99 -32.65
N MET A 409 24.15 -14.84 -32.70
CA MET A 409 23.51 -13.53 -32.64
C MET A 409 22.83 -13.22 -33.98
N PRO A 410 21.56 -12.77 -34.00
CA PRO A 410 20.85 -12.45 -35.23
C PRO A 410 21.61 -11.50 -36.16
N ARG A 411 22.25 -10.46 -35.61
CA ARG A 411 23.05 -9.49 -36.39
C ARG A 411 24.24 -10.16 -37.10
N HIS A 412 24.87 -11.15 -36.49
CA HIS A 412 25.98 -11.87 -37.11
C HIS A 412 25.49 -12.85 -38.19
N VAL A 413 24.37 -13.54 -37.95
CA VAL A 413 23.78 -14.46 -38.92
C VAL A 413 23.32 -13.72 -40.18
N ALA A 414 22.76 -12.52 -40.02
CA ALA A 414 22.32 -11.66 -41.12
C ALA A 414 23.45 -11.13 -42.04
N MET A 415 24.73 -11.41 -41.75
CA MET A 415 25.84 -11.03 -42.64
C MET A 415 25.92 -11.89 -43.91
N SER A 416 25.25 -13.04 -43.96
CA SER A 416 25.23 -13.95 -45.12
C SER A 416 23.86 -13.97 -45.77
N ALA A 417 23.76 -14.19 -47.09
CA ALA A 417 22.47 -14.24 -47.79
C ALA A 417 21.51 -15.30 -47.21
N ALA A 418 22.01 -16.51 -46.97
CA ALA A 418 21.23 -17.58 -46.33
C ALA A 418 20.81 -17.24 -44.90
N GLY A 419 21.70 -16.58 -44.13
CA GLY A 419 21.38 -16.14 -42.78
C GLY A 419 20.38 -14.99 -42.73
N ARG A 420 20.38 -14.08 -43.72
CA ARG A 420 19.35 -13.03 -43.85
C ARG A 420 17.95 -13.64 -43.99
N GLU A 421 17.80 -14.69 -44.81
CA GLU A 421 16.53 -15.41 -44.97
C GLU A 421 16.09 -16.07 -43.65
N GLN A 422 17.01 -16.69 -42.92
CA GLN A 422 16.72 -17.30 -41.62
C GLN A 422 16.26 -16.26 -40.58
N VAL A 423 16.98 -15.15 -40.45
CA VAL A 423 16.63 -14.07 -39.51
C VAL A 423 15.30 -13.43 -39.89
N ALA A 424 15.07 -13.19 -41.20
CA ALA A 424 13.80 -12.67 -41.70
C ALA A 424 12.62 -13.60 -41.40
N ALA A 425 12.81 -14.92 -41.51
CA ALA A 425 11.78 -15.91 -41.18
C ALA A 425 11.44 -15.90 -39.68
N VAL A 426 12.43 -15.76 -38.79
CA VAL A 426 12.20 -15.63 -37.35
C VAL A 426 11.43 -14.35 -37.04
N ILE A 427 11.81 -13.20 -37.62
CA ILE A 427 11.10 -11.94 -37.43
C ILE A 427 9.65 -12.02 -37.95
N ALA A 428 9.43 -12.69 -39.08
CA ALA A 428 8.09 -12.90 -39.62
C ALA A 428 7.23 -13.80 -38.71
N ASP A 429 7.82 -14.80 -38.04
CA ASP A 429 7.14 -15.61 -37.03
C ASP A 429 6.76 -14.76 -35.81
N MET A 430 7.70 -13.94 -35.31
CA MET A 430 7.44 -13.02 -34.20
C MET A 430 6.32 -12.03 -34.53
N GLU A 431 6.32 -11.43 -35.72
CA GLU A 431 5.29 -10.48 -36.18
C GLU A 431 3.92 -11.13 -36.33
N ARG A 432 3.88 -12.36 -36.87
CA ARG A 432 2.64 -13.11 -37.04
C ARG A 432 1.95 -13.40 -35.70
N TYR A 433 2.73 -13.65 -34.66
CA TYR A 433 2.24 -14.03 -33.34
C TYR A 433 2.43 -12.92 -32.29
N ASP A 434 2.51 -11.66 -32.72
CA ASP A 434 2.59 -10.52 -31.82
C ASP A 434 1.38 -10.51 -30.87
N PRO A 435 1.59 -10.39 -29.53
CA PRO A 435 0.51 -10.46 -28.55
C PRO A 435 -0.55 -9.35 -28.72
N GLY A 436 -0.18 -8.21 -29.30
CA GLY A 436 -1.07 -7.11 -29.65
C GLY A 436 -2.11 -7.48 -30.71
N VAL A 437 -1.77 -8.34 -31.68
CA VAL A 437 -2.73 -8.78 -32.71
C VAL A 437 -3.93 -9.47 -32.04
N ARG A 438 -3.67 -10.31 -31.05
CA ARG A 438 -4.72 -11.03 -30.32
C ARG A 438 -5.46 -10.12 -29.33
N ARG A 439 -4.76 -9.23 -28.63
CA ARG A 439 -5.34 -8.40 -27.55
C ARG A 439 -6.11 -7.19 -28.09
N VAL A 440 -5.56 -6.52 -29.10
CA VAL A 440 -6.05 -5.21 -29.59
C VAL A 440 -6.23 -5.17 -31.11
N GLY A 441 -6.04 -6.29 -31.81
CA GLY A 441 -6.26 -6.40 -33.26
C GLY A 441 -5.13 -5.86 -34.14
N ARG A 442 -4.01 -5.41 -33.56
CA ARG A 442 -2.85 -4.86 -34.30
C ARG A 442 -1.55 -5.14 -33.55
N ALA A 443 -0.46 -5.33 -34.30
CA ALA A 443 0.86 -5.59 -33.72
C ALA A 443 1.29 -4.48 -32.75
N SER A 444 1.77 -4.87 -31.57
CA SER A 444 2.22 -3.96 -30.51
C SER A 444 3.62 -3.42 -30.77
N PHE A 445 4.46 -4.13 -31.52
CA PHE A 445 5.80 -3.69 -31.89
C PHE A 445 5.93 -3.35 -33.39
N ASP A 446 6.81 -2.41 -33.72
CA ASP A 446 7.15 -2.07 -35.10
C ASP A 446 8.30 -2.94 -35.60
N TYR A 447 7.97 -4.05 -36.25
CA TYR A 447 8.95 -5.04 -36.74
C TYR A 447 9.87 -4.50 -37.83
N ASN A 448 9.55 -3.39 -38.48
CA ASN A 448 10.48 -2.75 -39.42
C ASN A 448 11.67 -2.14 -38.69
N LYS A 449 11.48 -1.61 -37.47
CA LYS A 449 12.61 -1.17 -36.63
C LYS A 449 13.56 -2.32 -36.34
N LEU A 450 13.04 -3.51 -36.04
CA LEU A 450 13.88 -4.68 -35.76
C LEU A 450 14.62 -5.16 -37.01
N ARG A 451 13.96 -5.20 -38.18
CA ARG A 451 14.60 -5.52 -39.47
C ARG A 451 15.74 -4.57 -39.79
N ALA A 452 15.54 -3.27 -39.64
CA ALA A 452 16.58 -2.26 -39.77
C ALA A 452 17.75 -2.55 -38.81
N HIS A 453 17.43 -2.86 -37.56
CA HIS A 453 18.42 -3.06 -36.49
C HIS A 453 19.32 -4.30 -36.67
N VAL A 454 18.81 -5.34 -37.35
CA VAL A 454 19.60 -6.53 -37.75
C VAL A 454 20.19 -6.42 -39.15
N GLY A 455 19.96 -5.31 -39.87
CA GLY A 455 20.54 -5.04 -41.18
C GLY A 455 19.84 -5.74 -42.35
N LEU A 456 18.53 -6.02 -42.23
CA LEU A 456 17.72 -6.68 -43.26
C LEU A 456 17.08 -5.72 -44.28
N ASP A 457 17.08 -4.42 -43.98
CA ASP A 457 16.55 -3.36 -44.86
C ASP A 457 17.40 -3.12 -46.12
#